data_AF-A0A2N1MQQ7-F1
#
_entry.id   AF-A0A2N1MQQ7-F1
#
_cell.length_a   1.000
_cell.length_b   1.000
_cell.length_c   1.000
_cell.angle_alpha   90.00
_cell.angle_beta   90.00
_cell.angle_gamma   90.00
#
_symmetry.space_group_name_H-M   'P 1'
#
loop_
_entity.id
_entity.type
_entity.pdbx_description
1 polymer ?
#
loop_
_entity_poly.entity_id
_entity_poly.type
_entity_poly.pdbx_seq_one_letter_code
_entity_poly.pdbx_strand_id
1 'polypeptide(L)'
;MCSKNEKLRLDLPIIYNNSAHLLIYKINVKKILSKNCFIKFSIYNNDNKYNQSEHMLKHEDVSKLEGLGWIEYQNLRYYTSYSQISIEINSIEMQIDYVRHGDGYTSGITPIPNMSLMGYLLPDYHQFFSNVPETFKDKYFSRKEMENLLDLNDILSIL
;
A
#
# COMPACT_ATOMS: atom_id res chain seq x y z
N MET A 1 -2.67 -7.10 -9.08
CA MET A 1 -1.63 -7.68 -9.96
C MET A 1 -1.37 -9.12 -9.55
N CYS A 2 -1.42 -10.07 -10.48
CA CYS A 2 -1.15 -11.48 -10.19
C CYS A 2 -0.11 -11.97 -11.18
N SER A 3 1.03 -12.45 -10.69
CA SER A 3 2.09 -13.00 -11.53
C SER A 3 2.14 -14.50 -11.31
N LYS A 4 1.42 -15.27 -12.14
CA LYS A 4 1.48 -16.75 -12.11
C LYS A 4 2.71 -17.20 -12.90
N ASN A 5 3.84 -17.41 -12.22
CA ASN A 5 5.11 -17.90 -12.77
C ASN A 5 5.81 -17.03 -13.84
N GLU A 6 5.24 -15.88 -14.21
CA GLU A 6 5.87 -14.89 -15.09
C GLU A 6 6.08 -13.57 -14.34
N LYS A 7 7.22 -12.94 -14.58
CA LYS A 7 7.55 -11.63 -13.99
C LYS A 7 6.60 -10.56 -14.51
N LEU A 8 5.98 -9.82 -13.61
CA LEU A 8 5.12 -8.68 -13.95
C LEU A 8 5.79 -7.40 -13.46
N ARG A 9 5.95 -6.43 -14.37
CA ARG A 9 6.53 -5.12 -14.08
C ARG A 9 5.50 -4.02 -14.28
N LEU A 10 5.40 -3.14 -13.29
CA LEU A 10 4.62 -1.91 -13.32
C LEU A 10 5.59 -0.74 -13.31
N ASP A 11 5.64 0.02 -14.40
CA ASP A 11 6.35 1.29 -14.48
C ASP A 11 5.37 2.43 -14.15
N LEU A 12 5.74 3.28 -13.20
CA LEU A 12 4.98 4.46 -12.81
C LEU A 12 5.40 5.67 -13.66
N PRO A 13 4.53 6.70 -13.76
CA PRO A 13 4.90 7.96 -14.40
C PRO A 13 6.18 8.54 -13.81
N ILE A 14 6.93 9.27 -14.64
CA ILE A 14 8.12 10.00 -14.20
C ILE A 14 7.67 11.08 -13.21
N ILE A 15 8.33 11.15 -12.06
CA ILE A 15 8.01 12.11 -11.01
C ILE A 15 9.13 13.14 -10.91
N TYR A 16 8.73 14.41 -10.82
CA TYR A 16 9.65 15.52 -10.56
C TYR A 16 9.67 15.88 -9.08
N ASN A 17 10.85 15.85 -8.44
CA ASN A 17 10.98 16.28 -7.05
C ASN A 17 12.35 16.89 -6.73
N ASN A 18 12.36 18.10 -6.15
CA ASN A 18 13.60 18.80 -5.81
C ASN A 18 14.14 18.47 -4.41
N SER A 19 13.50 17.55 -3.68
CA SER A 19 13.84 17.23 -2.30
C SER A 19 14.02 15.72 -2.08
N ALA A 20 14.72 15.37 -1.00
CA ALA A 20 14.97 13.99 -0.62
C ALA A 20 13.75 13.40 0.08
N HIS A 21 13.12 12.38 -0.50
CA HIS A 21 11.93 11.75 0.09
C HIS A 21 12.10 10.25 0.21
N LEU A 22 11.35 9.69 1.16
CA LEU A 22 11.10 8.25 1.23
C LEU A 22 9.87 7.93 0.39
N LEU A 23 9.91 6.86 -0.40
CA LEU A 23 8.71 6.33 -1.05
C LEU A 23 7.97 5.40 -0.10
N ILE A 24 6.65 5.59 -0.06
CA ILE A 24 5.70 4.74 0.65
C ILE A 24 4.81 4.06 -0.38
N TYR A 25 4.76 2.73 -0.31
CA TYR A 25 3.95 1.89 -1.18
C TYR A 25 2.81 1.29 -0.35
N LYS A 26 1.55 1.59 -0.71
CA LYS A 26 0.41 0.90 -0.11
C LYS A 26 0.15 -0.40 -0.87
N ILE A 27 0.47 -1.52 -0.23
CA ILE A 27 0.45 -2.85 -0.86
C ILE A 27 -0.34 -3.85 -0.02
N ASN A 28 -0.81 -4.91 -0.67
CA ASN A 28 -1.47 -6.04 -0.03
C ASN A 28 -1.03 -7.33 -0.71
N VAL A 29 -0.23 -8.14 -0.01
CA VAL A 29 0.20 -9.45 -0.48
C VAL A 29 -0.89 -10.46 -0.13
N LYS A 30 -1.67 -10.86 -1.13
CA LYS A 30 -2.79 -11.78 -0.97
C LYS A 30 -2.33 -13.21 -0.84
N LYS A 31 -1.39 -13.61 -1.70
CA LYS A 31 -0.92 -14.98 -1.77
C LYS A 31 0.46 -15.09 -2.39
N ILE A 32 1.32 -15.91 -1.80
CA ILE A 32 2.59 -16.34 -2.36
C ILE A 32 2.36 -17.63 -3.16
N LEU A 33 2.86 -17.66 -4.40
CA LEU A 33 2.63 -18.77 -5.32
C LEU A 33 3.82 -19.73 -5.40
N SER A 34 5.03 -19.29 -5.03
CA SER A 34 6.26 -20.10 -5.05
C SER A 34 7.33 -19.55 -4.10
N LYS A 35 8.28 -20.39 -3.69
CA LYS A 35 9.45 -20.00 -2.88
C LYS A 35 10.41 -19.06 -3.60
N ASN A 36 10.37 -19.02 -4.94
CA ASN A 36 11.19 -18.10 -5.74
C ASN A 36 10.52 -16.73 -5.94
N CYS A 37 9.63 -16.34 -5.02
CA CYS A 37 8.91 -15.08 -5.10
C CYS A 37 9.80 -13.89 -4.73
N PHE A 38 9.47 -12.73 -5.33
CA PHE A 38 10.09 -11.46 -4.95
C PHE A 38 9.18 -10.28 -5.28
N ILE A 39 9.42 -9.17 -4.57
CA ILE A 39 8.94 -7.83 -4.90
C ILE A 39 10.18 -6.94 -5.03
N LYS A 40 10.41 -6.37 -6.20
CA LYS A 40 11.53 -5.50 -6.50
C LYS A 40 11.02 -4.09 -6.77
N PHE A 41 11.54 -3.14 -6.03
CA PHE A 41 11.33 -1.71 -6.23
C PHE A 41 12.60 -1.12 -6.84
N SER A 42 12.46 -0.42 -7.97
CA SER A 42 13.59 0.27 -8.59
C SER A 42 13.23 1.73 -8.84
N ILE A 43 14.23 2.59 -8.67
CA ILE A 43 14.16 4.01 -8.99
C ILE A 43 15.31 4.30 -9.94
N TYR A 44 14.95 4.77 -11.13
CA TYR A 44 15.87 5.14 -12.19
C TYR A 44 15.87 6.66 -12.32
N ASN A 45 17.02 7.29 -12.09
CA ASN A 45 17.21 8.70 -12.39
C ASN A 45 17.56 8.86 -13.88
N ASN A 46 16.76 9.63 -14.61
CA ASN A 46 16.95 9.86 -16.03
C ASN A 46 18.18 10.73 -16.34
N ASP A 47 18.54 11.65 -15.44
CA ASP A 47 19.64 12.59 -15.64
C ASP A 47 21.00 12.01 -15.22
N ASN A 48 20.99 11.05 -14.29
CA ASN A 48 22.21 10.45 -13.77
C ASN A 48 22.07 8.94 -13.54
N LYS A 49 22.61 8.16 -14.49
CA LYS A 49 22.61 6.68 -14.43
C LYS A 49 23.29 6.09 -13.19
N TYR A 50 24.12 6.86 -12.48
CA TYR A 50 24.79 6.39 -11.26
C TYR A 50 23.92 6.47 -10.00
N ASN A 51 22.77 7.16 -10.06
CA ASN A 51 21.84 7.32 -8.95
C ASN A 51 20.62 6.39 -9.10
N GLN A 52 20.88 5.11 -9.34
CA GLN A 52 19.83 4.07 -9.35
C GLN A 52 19.78 3.40 -7.98
N SER A 53 18.58 3.28 -7.42
CA SER A 53 18.36 2.54 -6.17
C SER A 53 17.41 1.40 -6.43
N GLU A 54 17.83 0.19 -6.07
CA GLU A 54 17.00 -1.00 -6.16
C GLU A 54 16.89 -1.64 -4.77
N HIS A 55 15.67 -2.02 -4.40
CA HIS A 55 15.41 -2.79 -3.19
C HIS A 55 14.55 -3.99 -3.55
N MET A 56 14.96 -5.18 -3.12
CA MET A 56 14.27 -6.42 -3.45
C MET A 56 13.95 -7.21 -2.19
N LEU A 57 12.66 -7.44 -1.97
CA LEU A 57 12.13 -8.34 -0.97
C LEU A 57 12.10 -9.76 -1.53
N LYS A 58 12.75 -10.69 -0.85
CA LYS A 58 12.71 -12.12 -1.18
C LYS A 58 11.64 -12.84 -0.36
N HIS A 59 11.46 -14.13 -0.61
CA HIS A 59 10.47 -14.97 0.07
C HIS A 59 10.43 -14.80 1.59
N GLU A 60 11.58 -14.77 2.28
CA GLU A 60 11.63 -14.59 3.74
C GLU A 60 11.05 -13.27 4.24
N ASP A 61 11.09 -12.22 3.42
CA ASP A 61 10.51 -10.93 3.75
C ASP A 61 9.06 -10.83 3.30
N VAL A 62 8.77 -11.31 2.09
CA VAL A 62 7.41 -11.32 1.51
C VAL A 62 6.46 -12.19 2.34
N SER A 63 6.94 -13.31 2.90
CA SER A 63 6.15 -14.18 3.76
C SER A 63 5.66 -13.50 5.03
N LYS A 64 6.39 -12.48 5.52
CA LYS A 64 5.97 -11.65 6.66
C LYS A 64 4.81 -10.71 6.30
N LEU A 65 4.56 -10.48 5.01
CA LEU A 65 3.53 -9.56 4.52
C LEU A 65 2.24 -10.27 4.08
N GLU A 66 2.34 -11.56 3.74
CA GLU A 66 1.20 -12.37 3.30
C GLU A 66 0.13 -12.43 4.39
N GLY A 67 -1.12 -12.12 4.04
CA GLY A 67 -2.25 -12.20 4.96
C GLY A 67 -2.40 -11.02 5.92
N LEU A 68 -1.45 -10.06 5.97
CA LEU A 68 -1.57 -8.85 6.81
C LEU A 68 -2.64 -7.86 6.31
N GLY A 69 -3.13 -8.02 5.09
CA GLY A 69 -4.04 -7.06 4.47
C GLY A 69 -3.28 -5.87 3.87
N TRP A 70 -3.86 -4.67 3.96
CA TRP A 70 -3.23 -3.46 3.43
C TRP A 70 -2.20 -2.91 4.41
N ILE A 71 -0.98 -2.71 3.93
CA ILE A 71 0.13 -2.12 4.67
C ILE A 71 0.73 -0.95 3.89
N GLU A 72 1.36 -0.02 4.60
CA GLU A 72 2.30 0.94 4.02
C GLU A 72 3.72 0.43 4.19
N TYR A 73 4.39 0.16 3.07
CA TYR A 73 5.78 -0.26 3.03
C TYR A 73 6.67 0.93 2.67
N GLN A 74 7.56 1.32 3.59
CA GLN A 74 8.48 2.45 3.40
C GLN A 74 9.91 1.95 3.30
N ASN A 75 10.62 2.31 2.23
CA ASN A 75 11.94 1.70 2.03
C ASN A 75 12.97 2.55 1.29
N LEU A 76 12.61 3.21 0.19
CA LEU A 76 13.60 3.83 -0.67
C LEU A 76 13.70 5.32 -0.42
N ARG A 77 14.85 5.76 0.10
CA ARG A 77 15.24 7.18 0.11
C ARG A 77 15.90 7.49 -1.23
N TYR A 78 15.40 8.51 -1.92
CA TYR A 78 15.99 8.94 -3.19
C TYR A 78 16.11 10.46 -3.26
N TYR A 79 17.07 10.93 -4.06
CA TYR A 79 17.45 12.33 -4.22
C TYR A 79 17.37 12.70 -5.71
N THR A 80 16.20 12.97 -6.28
CA THR A 80 16.23 13.37 -7.69
C THR A 80 15.00 14.09 -8.20
N SER A 81 15.31 15.05 -9.09
CA SER A 81 14.43 15.86 -9.90
C SER A 81 13.72 15.09 -11.02
N TYR A 82 14.19 13.95 -11.52
CA TYR A 82 13.49 13.19 -12.59
C TYR A 82 13.69 11.69 -12.43
N SER A 83 12.82 11.07 -11.62
CA SER A 83 12.89 9.65 -11.33
C SER A 83 11.74 8.87 -11.97
N GLN A 84 12.06 7.77 -12.64
CA GLN A 84 11.10 6.73 -12.98
C GLN A 84 11.10 5.65 -11.89
N ILE A 85 9.92 5.30 -11.40
CA ILE A 85 9.76 4.25 -10.38
C ILE A 85 9.18 3.02 -11.06
N SER A 86 9.72 1.84 -10.76
CA SER A 86 9.16 0.57 -11.21
C SER A 86 9.01 -0.42 -10.08
N ILE A 87 7.97 -1.24 -10.16
CA ILE A 87 7.69 -2.34 -9.24
C ILE A 87 7.61 -3.63 -10.06
N GLU A 88 8.54 -4.55 -9.82
CA GLU A 88 8.55 -5.87 -10.45
C GLU A 88 8.17 -6.92 -9.40
N ILE A 89 7.28 -7.83 -9.78
CA ILE A 89 6.80 -8.90 -8.91
C ILE A 89 6.98 -10.24 -9.62
N ASN A 90 7.26 -11.28 -8.84
CA ASN A 90 7.30 -12.64 -9.35
C ASN A 90 6.66 -13.61 -8.37
N SER A 91 5.86 -14.54 -8.90
CA SER A 91 5.22 -15.62 -8.16
C SER A 91 4.42 -15.15 -6.93
N ILE A 92 3.74 -14.01 -7.05
CA ILE A 92 2.92 -13.39 -6.00
C ILE A 92 1.61 -12.89 -6.60
N GLU A 93 0.54 -13.06 -5.83
CA GLU A 93 -0.71 -12.33 -5.99
C GLU A 93 -0.74 -11.16 -5.02
N MET A 94 -0.74 -9.93 -5.54
CA MET A 94 -0.75 -8.73 -4.72
C MET A 94 -1.54 -7.58 -5.33
N GLN A 95 -1.98 -6.65 -4.48
CA GLN A 95 -2.62 -5.41 -4.89
C GLN A 95 -1.75 -4.23 -4.47
N ILE A 96 -1.79 -3.16 -5.26
CA ILE A 96 -1.17 -1.87 -4.96
C ILE A 96 -2.26 -0.83 -5.10
N ASP A 97 -2.37 0.07 -4.13
CA ASP A 97 -3.36 1.15 -4.13
C ASP A 97 -2.70 2.44 -4.62
N TYR A 98 -1.69 2.93 -3.88
CA TYR A 98 -0.94 4.12 -4.26
C TYR A 98 0.55 4.01 -3.93
N VAL A 99 1.31 4.92 -4.53
CA VAL A 99 2.69 5.24 -4.18
C VAL A 99 2.74 6.73 -3.87
N ARG A 100 3.25 7.09 -2.69
CA ARG A 100 3.34 8.49 -2.24
C ARG A 100 4.70 8.82 -1.64
N HIS A 101 5.00 10.12 -1.56
CA HIS A 101 6.13 10.62 -0.80
C HIS A 101 5.81 10.58 0.71
N GLY A 102 6.77 10.12 1.50
CA GLY A 102 6.77 10.21 2.96
C GLY A 102 7.65 11.35 3.46
N ASP A 103 7.30 11.86 4.63
CA ASP A 103 8.08 12.73 5.50
C ASP A 103 9.07 11.88 6.30
N GLY A 104 10.36 12.04 5.99
CA GLY A 104 11.33 11.01 6.34
C GLY A 104 11.98 11.20 7.69
N TYR A 105 11.94 10.18 8.55
CA TYR A 105 12.99 9.88 9.54
C TYR A 105 13.09 8.38 9.92
N THR A 106 12.08 7.55 9.63
CA THR A 106 12.08 6.12 9.96
C THR A 106 11.73 5.28 8.74
N SER A 107 12.40 4.15 8.53
CA SER A 107 12.02 3.11 7.56
C SER A 107 11.28 1.99 8.29
N GLY A 108 10.13 1.54 7.78
CA GLY A 108 9.38 0.48 8.44
C GLY A 108 8.15 0.01 7.66
N ILE A 109 7.53 -1.05 8.18
CA ILE A 109 6.19 -1.47 7.79
C ILE A 109 5.24 -0.80 8.76
N THR A 110 4.35 0.05 8.25
CA THR A 110 3.29 0.63 9.06
C THR A 110 2.00 -0.10 8.73
N PRO A 111 1.41 -0.87 9.66
CA PRO A 111 0.07 -1.37 9.48
C PRO A 111 -0.87 -0.20 9.26
N ILE A 112 -1.76 -0.27 8.28
CA ILE A 112 -2.76 0.77 8.13
C ILE A 112 -3.76 0.58 9.29
N PRO A 113 -3.92 1.57 10.18
CA PRO A 113 -4.86 1.46 11.28
C PRO A 113 -6.25 1.16 10.71
N ASN A 114 -7.00 0.31 11.42
CA ASN A 114 -8.35 -0.06 11.01
C ASN A 114 -9.18 1.22 10.77
N MET A 115 -9.50 1.49 9.50
CA MET A 115 -10.16 2.73 9.09
C MET A 115 -11.58 2.87 9.65
N SER A 116 -12.20 1.78 10.12
CA SER A 116 -13.47 1.86 10.84
C SER A 116 -13.39 2.74 12.10
N LEU A 117 -12.21 2.81 12.73
CA LEU A 117 -11.93 3.70 13.86
C LEU A 117 -11.56 5.14 13.43
N MET A 118 -10.99 5.31 12.23
CA MET A 118 -10.62 6.64 11.72
C MET A 118 -11.82 7.51 11.39
N GLY A 119 -12.97 6.90 11.07
CA GLY A 119 -14.24 7.61 10.94
C GLY A 119 -14.69 8.34 12.20
N TYR A 120 -14.33 7.82 13.39
CA TYR A 120 -14.63 8.46 14.68
C TYR A 120 -13.64 9.56 15.03
N LEU A 121 -12.38 9.44 14.59
CA LEU A 121 -11.29 10.38 14.92
C LEU A 121 -11.21 11.56 13.95
N LEU A 122 -11.63 11.36 12.70
CA LEU A 122 -11.60 12.35 11.63
C LEU A 122 -12.98 12.37 10.96
N PRO A 123 -13.89 13.25 11.39
CA PRO A 123 -15.28 13.30 10.91
C PRO A 123 -15.38 13.44 9.38
N ASP A 124 -14.41 14.11 8.76
CA ASP A 124 -14.36 14.38 7.32
C ASP A 124 -13.71 13.24 6.52
N TYR A 125 -13.19 12.21 7.18
CA TYR A 125 -12.50 11.08 6.55
C TYR A 125 -13.41 10.28 5.61
N HIS A 126 -14.69 10.17 5.96
CA HIS A 126 -15.69 9.51 5.14
C HIS A 126 -15.97 10.22 3.80
N GLN A 127 -15.64 11.51 3.70
CA GLN A 127 -15.80 12.27 2.46
C GLN A 127 -14.82 11.80 1.37
N PHE A 128 -13.69 11.18 1.75
CA PHE A 128 -12.71 10.62 0.83
C PHE A 128 -13.05 9.19 0.33
N PHE A 129 -13.98 8.50 0.99
CA PHE A 129 -14.47 7.17 0.60
C PHE A 129 -15.87 7.17 -0.02
N SER A 130 -16.31 8.31 -0.57
CA SER A 130 -17.58 8.42 -1.31
C SER A 130 -17.62 7.65 -2.64
N ASN A 131 -16.57 6.92 -2.99
CA ASN A 131 -16.48 6.14 -4.24
C ASN A 131 -17.19 4.79 -4.16
N VAL A 132 -18.28 4.64 -3.39
CA VAL A 132 -19.17 3.49 -3.56
C VAL A 132 -19.94 3.74 -4.85
N PRO A 133 -19.69 2.99 -5.94
CA PRO A 133 -20.44 3.16 -7.16
C PRO A 133 -21.93 2.92 -6.86
N GLU A 134 -22.80 3.71 -7.49
CA GLU A 134 -24.24 3.70 -7.22
C GLU A 134 -24.88 2.31 -7.31
N THR A 135 -24.31 1.43 -8.16
CA THR A 135 -24.68 0.02 -8.35
C THR A 135 -24.46 -0.90 -7.16
N PHE A 136 -23.77 -0.45 -6.09
CA PHE A 136 -23.50 -1.26 -4.90
C PHE A 136 -24.06 -0.65 -3.61
N LYS A 137 -24.81 0.46 -3.70
CA LYS A 137 -25.38 1.14 -2.51
C LYS A 137 -26.31 0.23 -1.69
N ASP A 138 -26.95 -0.73 -2.33
CA ASP A 138 -27.89 -1.70 -1.75
C ASP A 138 -27.21 -2.89 -1.05
N LYS A 139 -25.89 -3.09 -1.25
CA LYS A 139 -25.13 -4.19 -0.65
C LYS A 139 -24.38 -3.81 0.63
N TYR A 140 -24.42 -2.54 1.02
CA TYR A 140 -23.83 -2.06 2.27
C TYR A 140 -24.94 -1.56 3.17
N PHE A 141 -24.87 -1.93 4.45
CA PHE A 141 -25.78 -1.40 5.46
C PHE A 141 -25.64 0.12 5.53
N SER A 142 -26.78 0.80 5.58
CA SER A 142 -26.80 2.23 5.85
C SER A 142 -26.20 2.50 7.23
N ARG A 143 -25.62 3.70 7.41
CA ARG A 143 -25.05 4.16 8.70
C ARG A 143 -25.99 3.88 9.89
N LYS A 144 -27.29 4.13 9.70
CA LYS A 144 -28.33 3.93 10.71
C LYS A 144 -28.55 2.45 11.05
N GLU A 145 -28.35 1.54 10.11
CA GLU A 145 -28.44 0.10 10.33
C GLU A 145 -27.20 -0.44 11.06
N MET A 146 -26.01 0.09 10.75
CA MET A 146 -24.78 -0.26 11.50
C MET A 146 -24.78 0.29 12.93
N GLU A 147 -25.26 1.52 13.13
CA GLU A 147 -25.41 2.12 14.47
C GLU A 147 -26.39 1.33 15.36
N ASN A 148 -27.39 0.66 14.76
CA ASN A 148 -28.31 -0.23 15.49
C ASN A 148 -27.72 -1.62 15.79
N LEU A 149 -26.66 -2.04 15.09
CA LEU A 149 -26.03 -3.36 15.23
C LEU A 149 -24.94 -3.40 16.31
N LEU A 150 -24.43 -2.25 16.72
CA LEU A 150 -23.41 -2.12 17.74
C LEU A 150 -24.04 -1.42 18.95
N ASP A 151 -24.64 -2.18 19.86
CA ASP A 151 -25.09 -1.59 21.11
C ASP A 151 -23.86 -1.21 21.95
N LEU A 152 -23.91 -0.10 22.68
CA LEU A 152 -22.76 0.45 23.41
C LEU A 152 -22.16 -0.58 24.40
N ASN A 153 -22.99 -1.49 24.89
CA ASN A 153 -22.60 -2.59 25.76
C ASN A 153 -21.70 -3.62 25.06
N ASP A 154 -21.90 -3.86 23.76
CA ASP A 154 -21.05 -4.76 22.97
C ASP A 154 -19.62 -4.21 22.87
N ILE A 155 -19.49 -2.87 22.77
CA ILE A 155 -18.20 -2.17 22.70
C ILE A 155 -17.49 -2.21 24.06
N LEU A 156 -18.22 -1.97 25.15
CA LEU A 156 -17.66 -1.99 26.51
C LEU A 156 -17.20 -3.39 26.94
N SER A 157 -17.78 -4.45 26.38
CA SER A 157 -17.37 -5.83 26.67
C SER A 157 -16.03 -6.24 26.05
N ILE A 158 -15.53 -5.46 25.08
CA ILE A 158 -14.27 -5.73 24.34
C ILE A 158 -13.10 -4.91 24.92
N LEU A 159 -13.37 -3.93 25.79
CA LEU A 159 -12.38 -3.14 26.54
C LEU A 159 -12.06 -3.78 27.90
#